data_AF-A0A9X2XWP7-F1
#
_entry.id   AF-A0A9X2XWP7-F1
#
_cell.length_a   1.000
_cell.length_b   1.000
_cell.length_c   1.000
_cell.angle_alpha   90.00
_cell.angle_beta   90.00
_cell.angle_gamma   90.00
#
_symmetry.space_group_name_H-M   'P 1'
#
loop_
_entity.id
_entity.type
_entity.pdbx_description
1 polymer ?
#
loop_
_entity_poly.entity_id
_entity_poly.type
_entity_poly.pdbx_seq_one_letter_code
_entity_poly.pdbx_strand_id
1 'polypeptide(L)'
;MRVPFNILRDQFYNILLKTGFSKQKAEFIARIFAENSRDGVYSHGLNRFPVFIEAVKKGSIALNTEPQILSKNGSIEYWDGQLGPGMYIATLAIDRAIAIAKESGIGCVSVKNSNHWMRGGIYGWQAADAGCVGICTSNTIANMPPWGGREPRLGNNPLVVAIPRPQGHLVLDMALSQFSYGKLQEYELSGRELPVAGGYDEEGRLTTNPQQVRATQRSLPIGFWKGSGLSFMLDVLVASLSAGQSVGQITAGGSEIGLSQFFLCINAPHLNQLLINEIIQYTKSSQPASSDGKIYYPGEKTLAIRIENERNGIPVNNEIWQQVLKM
;
A
#
# COMPACT_ATOMS: atom_id res chain seq x y z
N MET A 1 22.80 -5.97 -4.91
CA MET A 1 23.16 -5.56 -6.29
C MET A 1 22.17 -4.51 -6.79
N ARG A 2 22.44 -3.80 -7.89
CA ARG A 2 21.46 -2.89 -8.53
C ARG A 2 21.03 -3.42 -9.89
N VAL A 3 19.74 -3.31 -10.21
CA VAL A 3 19.12 -3.79 -11.45
C VAL A 3 18.38 -2.64 -12.14
N PRO A 4 18.57 -2.42 -13.46
CA PRO A 4 17.82 -1.40 -14.20
C PRO A 4 16.30 -1.63 -14.15
N PHE A 5 15.52 -0.54 -14.15
CA PHE A 5 14.05 -0.60 -14.07
C PHE A 5 13.42 -1.46 -15.16
N ASN A 6 13.86 -1.29 -16.41
CA ASN A 6 13.37 -2.06 -17.56
C ASN A 6 13.67 -3.56 -17.40
N ILE A 7 14.87 -3.94 -16.96
CA ILE A 7 15.22 -5.36 -16.74
C ILE A 7 14.32 -5.98 -15.66
N LEU A 8 14.08 -5.26 -14.57
CA LEU A 8 13.20 -5.71 -13.50
C LEU A 8 11.75 -5.88 -13.98
N ARG A 9 11.22 -4.86 -14.67
CA ARG A 9 9.87 -4.87 -15.27
C ARG A 9 9.72 -6.00 -16.29
N ASP A 10 10.68 -6.16 -17.20
CA ASP A 10 10.58 -7.13 -18.29
C ASP A 10 10.64 -8.57 -17.76
N GLN A 11 11.39 -8.82 -16.67
CA GLN A 11 11.34 -10.11 -16.00
C GLN A 11 9.99 -10.40 -15.35
N PHE A 12 9.42 -9.43 -14.62
CA PHE A 12 8.06 -9.60 -14.09
C PHE A 12 7.05 -9.85 -15.20
N TYR A 13 7.13 -9.10 -16.30
CA TYR A 13 6.26 -9.27 -17.47
C TYR A 13 6.33 -10.68 -18.05
N ASN A 14 7.54 -11.18 -18.30
CA ASN A 14 7.74 -12.52 -18.87
C ASN A 14 7.20 -13.62 -17.95
N ILE A 15 7.37 -13.49 -16.63
CA ILE A 15 6.83 -14.45 -15.66
C ILE A 15 5.29 -14.39 -15.68
N LEU A 16 4.69 -13.20 -15.71
CA LEU A 16 3.24 -13.03 -15.73
C LEU A 16 2.59 -13.60 -17.00
N LEU A 17 3.26 -13.49 -18.15
CA LEU A 17 2.81 -14.14 -19.38
C LEU A 17 2.79 -15.67 -19.23
N LYS A 18 3.84 -16.25 -18.65
CA LYS A 18 3.92 -17.70 -18.41
C LYS A 18 2.85 -18.19 -17.42
N THR A 19 2.38 -17.34 -16.51
CA THR A 19 1.31 -17.69 -15.56
C THR A 19 -0.10 -17.49 -16.10
N GLY A 20 -0.27 -17.04 -17.35
CA GLY A 20 -1.56 -16.99 -18.03
C GLY A 20 -2.27 -15.63 -18.01
N PHE A 21 -1.60 -14.56 -17.56
CA PHE A 21 -2.12 -13.20 -17.75
C PHE A 21 -2.14 -12.81 -19.23
N SER A 22 -3.15 -12.03 -19.63
CA SER A 22 -3.13 -11.35 -20.92
C SER A 22 -1.92 -10.40 -21.02
N LYS A 23 -1.45 -10.12 -22.24
CA LYS A 23 -0.32 -9.21 -22.46
C LYS A 23 -0.52 -7.86 -21.78
N GLN A 24 -1.72 -7.29 -21.89
CA GLN A 24 -2.07 -6.01 -21.30
C GLN A 24 -2.01 -6.04 -19.76
N LYS A 25 -2.56 -7.08 -19.12
CA LYS A 25 -2.52 -7.22 -17.65
C LYS A 25 -1.12 -7.51 -17.14
N ALA A 26 -0.38 -8.36 -17.84
CA ALA A 26 1.01 -8.66 -17.51
C ALA A 26 1.87 -7.39 -17.52
N GLU A 27 1.76 -6.55 -18.56
CA GLU A 27 2.50 -5.30 -18.67
C GLU A 27 2.17 -4.35 -17.52
N PHE A 28 0.88 -4.22 -17.22
CA PHE A 28 0.39 -3.35 -16.16
C PHE A 28 0.90 -3.77 -14.77
N ILE A 29 0.73 -5.04 -14.42
CA ILE A 29 1.13 -5.58 -13.12
C ILE A 29 2.65 -5.53 -12.99
N ALA A 30 3.41 -5.90 -14.04
CA ALA A 30 4.86 -5.83 -14.06
C ALA A 30 5.38 -4.41 -13.81
N ARG A 31 4.74 -3.40 -14.43
CA ARG A 31 5.07 -1.99 -14.21
C ARG A 31 4.89 -1.60 -12.75
N ILE A 32 3.76 -1.95 -12.12
CA ILE A 32 3.49 -1.62 -10.71
C ILE A 32 4.54 -2.24 -9.77
N PHE A 33 4.89 -3.52 -9.97
CA PHE A 33 5.93 -4.16 -9.15
C PHE A 33 7.30 -3.50 -9.31
N ALA A 34 7.65 -3.12 -10.54
CA ALA A 34 8.89 -2.41 -10.82
C ALA A 34 8.88 -0.99 -10.21
N GLU A 35 7.77 -0.25 -10.31
CA GLU A 35 7.60 1.10 -9.73
C GLU A 35 7.66 1.09 -8.21
N ASN A 36 7.04 0.11 -7.55
CA ASN A 36 7.16 -0.07 -6.11
C ASN A 36 8.61 -0.28 -5.68
N SER A 37 9.36 -1.08 -6.44
CA SER A 37 10.78 -1.33 -6.18
C SER A 37 11.62 -0.08 -6.44
N ARG A 38 11.36 0.65 -7.54
CA ARG A 38 12.02 1.92 -7.88
C ARG A 38 11.86 2.96 -6.78
N ASP A 39 10.68 3.06 -6.19
CA ASP A 39 10.37 4.05 -5.17
C ASP A 39 10.84 3.64 -3.76
N GLY A 40 11.61 2.55 -3.64
CA GLY A 40 12.17 2.09 -2.37
C GLY A 40 11.23 1.25 -1.51
N VAL A 41 10.07 0.85 -2.03
CA VAL A 41 9.08 0.02 -1.32
C VAL A 41 9.22 -1.43 -1.75
N TYR A 42 10.39 -2.01 -1.48
CA TYR A 42 10.75 -3.38 -1.90
C TYR A 42 9.80 -4.44 -1.33
N SER A 43 9.28 -4.21 -0.11
CA SER A 43 8.32 -5.08 0.58
C SER A 43 6.99 -5.27 -0.17
N HIS A 44 6.66 -4.38 -1.09
CA HIS A 44 5.48 -4.44 -1.97
C HIS A 44 5.87 -4.38 -3.46
N GLY A 45 7.16 -4.50 -3.76
CA GLY A 45 7.74 -4.64 -5.08
C GLY A 45 8.31 -6.04 -5.23
N LEU A 46 9.60 -6.13 -5.58
CA LEU A 46 10.31 -7.40 -5.81
C LEU A 46 10.06 -8.45 -4.71
N ASN A 47 10.09 -8.08 -3.43
CA ASN A 47 9.99 -9.05 -2.33
C ASN A 47 8.60 -9.69 -2.22
N ARG A 48 7.56 -9.02 -2.74
CA ARG A 48 6.18 -9.51 -2.73
C ARG A 48 5.82 -10.24 -4.01
N PHE A 49 6.61 -10.10 -5.07
CA PHE A 49 6.33 -10.72 -6.37
C PHE A 49 6.23 -12.25 -6.30
N PRO A 50 7.15 -13.00 -5.63
CA PRO A 50 6.98 -14.44 -5.48
C PRO A 50 5.69 -14.83 -4.76
N VAL A 51 5.32 -14.10 -3.70
CA VAL A 51 4.08 -14.34 -2.94
C VAL A 51 2.85 -14.12 -3.82
N PHE A 52 2.86 -13.08 -4.67
CA PHE A 52 1.81 -12.83 -5.64
C PHE A 52 1.66 -13.97 -6.65
N ILE A 53 2.77 -14.45 -7.21
CA ILE A 53 2.73 -15.57 -8.17
C ILE A 53 2.23 -16.86 -7.50
N GLU A 54 2.59 -17.13 -6.25
CA GLU A 54 2.03 -18.27 -5.52
C GLU A 54 0.53 -18.13 -5.26
N ALA A 55 0.04 -16.92 -4.95
CA ALA A 55 -1.40 -16.67 -4.83
C ALA A 55 -2.14 -16.88 -6.17
N VAL A 56 -1.53 -16.49 -7.29
CA VAL A 56 -2.03 -16.78 -8.64
C VAL A 56 -2.12 -18.28 -8.88
N LYS A 57 -1.05 -19.03 -8.63
CA LYS A 57 -1.02 -20.50 -8.82
C LYS A 57 -2.03 -21.25 -7.96
N LYS A 58 -2.30 -20.73 -6.75
CA LYS A 58 -3.32 -21.29 -5.83
C LYS A 58 -4.76 -20.96 -6.24
N GLY A 59 -4.96 -20.17 -7.30
CA GLY A 59 -6.29 -19.76 -7.76
C GLY A 59 -6.94 -18.67 -6.92
N SER A 60 -6.19 -18.03 -6.01
CA SER A 60 -6.68 -16.93 -5.17
C SER A 60 -6.92 -15.63 -5.96
N ILE A 61 -6.34 -15.53 -7.16
CA ILE A 61 -6.42 -14.35 -8.02
C ILE A 61 -6.97 -14.77 -9.39
N ALA A 62 -8.11 -14.19 -9.77
CA ALA A 62 -8.76 -14.42 -11.07
C ALA A 62 -7.97 -13.72 -12.20
N LEU A 63 -7.28 -14.52 -13.01
CA LEU A 63 -6.19 -14.08 -13.91
C LEU A 63 -6.58 -13.06 -14.98
N ASN A 64 -7.81 -13.04 -15.47
CA ASN A 64 -8.21 -12.15 -16.56
C ASN A 64 -9.58 -11.52 -16.35
N THR A 65 -10.02 -11.37 -15.09
CA THR A 65 -11.29 -10.70 -14.78
C THR A 65 -11.18 -9.18 -14.82
N GLU A 66 -12.27 -8.50 -15.15
CA GLU A 66 -12.41 -7.04 -15.06
C GLU A 66 -13.35 -6.67 -13.91
N PRO A 67 -13.12 -5.55 -13.22
CA PRO A 67 -14.06 -5.08 -12.22
C PRO A 67 -15.40 -4.69 -12.87
N GLN A 68 -16.49 -4.92 -12.15
CA GLN A 68 -17.84 -4.58 -12.59
C GLN A 68 -18.39 -3.40 -11.78
N ILE A 69 -19.01 -2.43 -12.45
CA ILE A 69 -19.74 -1.36 -11.79
C ILE A 69 -21.12 -1.90 -11.41
N LEU A 70 -21.41 -1.94 -10.11
CA LEU A 70 -22.67 -2.42 -9.56
C LEU A 70 -23.74 -1.33 -9.55
N SER A 71 -23.34 -0.13 -9.13
CA SER A 71 -24.24 1.01 -9.04
C SER A 71 -23.46 2.33 -9.00
N LYS A 72 -24.18 3.42 -9.24
CA LYS A 72 -23.68 4.80 -9.19
C LYS A 72 -24.64 5.65 -8.37
N ASN A 73 -24.11 6.55 -7.55
CA ASN A 73 -24.87 7.52 -6.78
C ASN A 73 -24.14 8.87 -6.79
N GLY A 74 -24.43 9.70 -7.79
CA GLY A 74 -23.73 10.97 -8.01
C GLY A 74 -22.23 10.75 -8.19
N SER A 75 -21.44 11.37 -7.31
CA SER A 75 -19.97 11.28 -7.30
C SER A 75 -19.40 9.97 -6.74
N ILE A 76 -20.24 8.96 -6.45
CA ILE A 76 -19.83 7.70 -5.84
C ILE A 76 -20.18 6.55 -6.79
N GLU A 77 -19.24 5.64 -7.05
CA GLU A 77 -19.47 4.36 -7.72
C GLU A 77 -19.13 3.18 -6.82
N TYR A 78 -19.90 2.10 -6.95
CA TYR A 78 -19.75 0.86 -6.19
C TYR A 78 -19.35 -0.26 -7.14
N TRP A 79 -18.23 -0.92 -6.88
CA TRP A 79 -17.60 -1.86 -7.79
C TRP A 79 -17.44 -3.25 -7.15
N ASP A 80 -17.51 -4.29 -7.98
CA ASP A 80 -17.08 -5.65 -7.65
C ASP A 80 -15.76 -5.96 -8.38
N GLY A 81 -14.70 -6.26 -7.63
CA GLY A 81 -13.37 -6.58 -8.14
C GLY A 81 -13.23 -7.98 -8.73
N GLN A 82 -14.25 -8.84 -8.61
CA GLN A 82 -14.30 -10.20 -9.18
C GLN A 82 -13.11 -11.08 -8.77
N LEU A 83 -12.51 -10.84 -7.61
CA LEU A 83 -11.29 -11.49 -7.11
C LEU A 83 -10.10 -11.35 -8.07
N GLY A 84 -10.07 -10.31 -8.89
CA GLY A 84 -8.94 -10.03 -9.77
C GLY A 84 -7.68 -9.55 -9.03
N PRO A 85 -6.61 -9.22 -9.76
CA PRO A 85 -5.38 -8.71 -9.17
C PRO A 85 -5.63 -7.35 -8.49
N GLY A 86 -5.37 -7.28 -7.18
CA GLY A 86 -5.71 -6.10 -6.37
C GLY A 86 -5.11 -4.80 -6.88
N MET A 87 -3.86 -4.84 -7.36
CA MET A 87 -3.19 -3.65 -7.89
C MET A 87 -3.79 -3.15 -9.21
N TYR A 88 -4.28 -4.08 -10.03
CA TYR A 88 -4.96 -3.74 -11.29
C TYR A 88 -6.30 -3.07 -10.99
N ILE A 89 -7.11 -3.68 -10.13
CA ILE A 89 -8.41 -3.13 -9.70
C ILE A 89 -8.25 -1.77 -9.04
N ALA A 90 -7.31 -1.63 -8.10
CA ALA A 90 -7.06 -0.38 -7.39
C ALA A 90 -6.66 0.76 -8.32
N THR A 91 -5.86 0.47 -9.36
CA THR A 91 -5.46 1.48 -10.34
C THR A 91 -6.65 1.95 -11.19
N LEU A 92 -7.51 1.04 -11.63
CA LEU A 92 -8.72 1.40 -12.37
C LEU A 92 -9.71 2.18 -11.50
N ALA A 93 -9.82 1.82 -10.22
CA ALA A 93 -10.71 2.49 -9.27
C ALA A 93 -10.25 3.92 -8.98
N ILE A 94 -8.94 4.15 -8.75
CA ILE A 94 -8.43 5.51 -8.54
C ILE A 94 -8.50 6.35 -9.82
N ASP A 95 -8.25 5.77 -11.01
CA ASP A 95 -8.46 6.45 -12.30
C ASP A 95 -9.90 6.91 -12.46
N ARG A 96 -10.86 6.04 -12.10
CA ARG A 96 -12.27 6.40 -12.12
C ARG A 96 -12.60 7.49 -11.10
N ALA A 97 -12.10 7.40 -9.88
CA ALA A 97 -12.30 8.43 -8.86
C ALA A 97 -11.74 9.79 -9.32
N ILE A 98 -10.57 9.81 -9.97
CA ILE A 98 -9.97 11.00 -10.59
C ILE A 98 -10.91 11.55 -11.68
N ALA A 99 -11.41 10.71 -12.59
CA ALA A 99 -12.30 11.14 -13.66
C ALA A 99 -13.58 11.78 -13.11
N ILE A 100 -14.24 11.15 -12.14
CA ILE A 100 -15.44 11.69 -11.49
C ILE A 100 -15.11 13.01 -10.77
N ALA A 101 -13.98 13.09 -10.08
CA ALA A 101 -13.57 14.31 -9.39
C ALA A 101 -13.34 15.48 -10.36
N LYS A 102 -12.77 15.21 -11.54
CA LYS A 102 -12.58 16.25 -12.57
C LYS A 102 -13.90 16.79 -13.10
N GLU A 103 -14.93 15.97 -13.16
CA GLU A 103 -16.27 16.36 -13.61
C GLU A 103 -17.08 17.06 -12.48
N SER A 104 -17.02 16.54 -11.26
CA SER A 104 -17.96 16.88 -10.17
C SER A 104 -17.31 17.55 -8.94
N GLY A 105 -16.00 17.83 -9.00
CA GLY A 105 -15.20 18.36 -7.89
C GLY A 105 -14.74 17.28 -6.89
N ILE A 106 -15.53 16.24 -6.67
CA ILE A 106 -15.20 15.08 -5.84
C ILE A 106 -15.64 13.80 -6.52
N GLY A 107 -14.86 12.73 -6.37
CA GLY A 107 -15.12 11.42 -6.94
C GLY A 107 -14.69 10.30 -6.01
N CYS A 108 -15.52 9.28 -5.89
CA CYS A 108 -15.34 8.19 -4.94
C CYS A 108 -15.64 6.85 -5.61
N VAL A 109 -14.81 5.85 -5.36
CA VAL A 109 -15.03 4.46 -5.77
C VAL A 109 -14.83 3.55 -4.56
N SER A 110 -15.85 2.78 -4.22
CA SER A 110 -15.75 1.68 -3.26
C SER A 110 -15.72 0.35 -4.01
N VAL A 111 -14.87 -0.57 -3.57
CA VAL A 111 -14.64 -1.84 -4.25
C VAL A 111 -14.77 -2.97 -3.23
N LYS A 112 -15.58 -3.99 -3.53
CA LYS A 112 -15.57 -5.27 -2.82
C LYS A 112 -14.90 -6.35 -3.66
N ASN A 113 -14.62 -7.50 -3.06
CA ASN A 113 -14.08 -8.67 -3.77
C ASN A 113 -12.77 -8.37 -4.53
N SER A 114 -11.91 -7.53 -3.96
CA SER A 114 -10.56 -7.27 -4.48
C SER A 114 -9.54 -8.24 -3.86
N ASN A 115 -8.28 -8.12 -4.27
CA ASN A 115 -7.14 -8.78 -3.64
C ASN A 115 -6.15 -7.74 -3.09
N HIS A 116 -5.06 -8.20 -2.47
CA HIS A 116 -4.01 -7.32 -1.96
C HIS A 116 -3.51 -6.33 -3.03
N TRP A 117 -3.67 -5.02 -2.76
CA TRP A 117 -3.35 -3.92 -3.68
C TRP A 117 -1.86 -3.52 -3.71
N MET A 118 -0.99 -4.35 -3.13
CA MET A 118 0.43 -4.08 -2.97
C MET A 118 0.70 -2.81 -2.17
N ARG A 119 1.15 -1.74 -2.81
CA ARG A 119 1.53 -0.48 -2.16
C ARG A 119 0.42 0.54 -2.33
N GLY A 120 -0.24 0.92 -1.25
CA GLY A 120 -1.31 1.94 -1.30
C GLY A 120 -0.81 3.29 -1.84
N GLY A 121 0.40 3.71 -1.46
CA GLY A 121 0.95 5.01 -1.84
C GLY A 121 1.02 5.25 -3.35
N ILE A 122 1.12 4.21 -4.19
CA ILE A 122 1.16 4.40 -5.66
C ILE A 122 -0.13 5.04 -6.19
N TYR A 123 -1.28 4.71 -5.61
CA TYR A 123 -2.57 5.28 -5.98
C TYR A 123 -2.70 6.73 -5.48
N GLY A 124 -2.10 7.04 -4.33
CA GLY A 124 -1.95 8.42 -3.86
C GLY A 124 -1.09 9.26 -4.80
N TRP A 125 0.05 8.71 -5.27
CA TRP A 125 0.87 9.37 -6.30
C TRP A 125 0.09 9.60 -7.58
N GLN A 126 -0.63 8.60 -8.07
CA GLN A 126 -1.45 8.71 -9.28
C GLN A 126 -2.53 9.81 -9.18
N ALA A 127 -3.21 9.91 -8.03
CA ALA A 127 -4.14 11.01 -7.79
C ALA A 127 -3.44 12.37 -7.80
N ALA A 128 -2.32 12.49 -7.11
CA ALA A 128 -1.56 13.74 -7.03
C ALA A 128 -0.96 14.17 -8.38
N ASP A 129 -0.44 13.21 -9.16
CA ASP A 129 0.07 13.42 -10.52
C ASP A 129 -1.05 13.93 -11.45
N ALA A 130 -2.30 13.51 -11.21
CA ALA A 130 -3.48 13.97 -11.94
C ALA A 130 -4.06 15.31 -11.46
N GLY A 131 -3.42 15.97 -10.47
CA GLY A 131 -3.87 17.23 -9.89
C GLY A 131 -4.97 17.09 -8.84
N CYS A 132 -5.24 15.87 -8.35
CA CYS A 132 -6.26 15.60 -7.34
C CYS A 132 -5.64 15.34 -5.97
N VAL A 133 -6.29 15.82 -4.91
CA VAL A 133 -6.06 15.29 -3.57
C VAL A 133 -6.61 13.86 -3.52
N GLY A 134 -5.84 12.91 -3.02
CA GLY A 134 -6.21 11.49 -2.97
C GLY A 134 -6.26 10.95 -1.55
N ILE A 135 -7.29 10.17 -1.23
CA ILE A 135 -7.40 9.39 0.01
C ILE A 135 -7.75 7.95 -0.37
N CYS A 136 -6.91 7.00 0.04
CA CYS A 136 -7.12 5.57 -0.26
C CYS A 136 -6.99 4.73 1.00
N THR A 137 -7.81 3.69 1.14
CA THR A 137 -7.69 2.70 2.20
C THR A 137 -8.15 1.32 1.73
N SER A 138 -7.66 0.27 2.38
CA SER A 138 -8.03 -1.14 2.16
C SER A 138 -8.13 -1.80 3.53
N ASN A 139 -9.05 -2.75 3.69
CA ASN A 139 -8.94 -3.70 4.78
C ASN A 139 -8.02 -4.88 4.41
N THR A 140 -7.72 -5.72 5.41
CA THR A 140 -6.87 -6.90 5.29
C THR A 140 -7.48 -8.08 6.06
N ILE A 141 -6.82 -9.24 6.07
CA ILE A 141 -7.11 -10.25 7.11
C ILE A 141 -6.71 -9.71 8.49
N ALA A 142 -7.24 -10.30 9.57
CA ALA A 142 -6.82 -9.94 10.91
C ALA A 142 -5.33 -10.24 11.09
N ASN A 143 -4.54 -9.20 11.34
CA ASN A 143 -3.09 -9.29 11.51
C ASN A 143 -2.57 -8.36 12.63
N MET A 144 -3.49 -7.70 13.34
CA MET A 144 -3.21 -6.78 14.43
C MET A 144 -4.26 -6.95 15.55
N PRO A 145 -3.85 -7.05 16.83
CA PRO A 145 -4.78 -7.03 17.94
C PRO A 145 -5.42 -5.64 18.14
N PRO A 146 -6.70 -5.55 18.52
CA PRO A 146 -7.27 -4.31 19.01
C PRO A 146 -6.59 -3.92 20.32
N TRP A 147 -6.52 -2.62 20.62
CA TRP A 147 -5.93 -2.15 21.87
C TRP A 147 -6.66 -2.75 23.07
N GLY A 148 -5.89 -3.32 24.00
CA GLY A 148 -6.41 -4.10 25.15
C GLY A 148 -6.69 -5.57 24.85
N GLY A 149 -6.67 -5.99 23.58
CA GLY A 149 -6.79 -7.38 23.15
C GLY A 149 -5.43 -8.07 22.94
N ARG A 150 -5.46 -9.40 22.91
CA ARG A 150 -4.28 -10.24 22.60
C ARG A 150 -4.34 -10.86 21.22
N GLU A 151 -5.52 -11.27 20.78
CA GLU A 151 -5.73 -11.93 19.49
C GLU A 151 -5.83 -10.91 18.35
N PRO A 152 -5.25 -11.20 17.17
CA PRO A 152 -5.52 -10.41 15.97
C PRO A 152 -7.02 -10.39 15.65
N ARG A 153 -7.62 -9.21 15.69
CA ARG A 153 -9.03 -8.97 15.31
C ARG A 153 -9.21 -7.74 14.43
N LEU A 154 -8.13 -7.00 14.19
CA LEU A 154 -8.07 -5.88 13.26
C LEU A 154 -7.09 -6.20 12.14
N GLY A 155 -7.33 -5.62 10.97
CA GLY A 155 -6.29 -5.49 9.95
C GLY A 155 -5.38 -4.31 10.30
N ASN A 156 -4.20 -4.25 9.70
CA ASN A 156 -3.37 -3.05 9.76
C ASN A 156 -3.86 -1.95 8.80
N ASN A 157 -4.93 -2.22 8.04
CA ASN A 157 -5.78 -1.32 7.26
C ASN A 157 -5.08 -0.02 6.85
N PRO A 158 -4.19 -0.05 5.84
CA PRO A 158 -3.36 1.09 5.49
C PRO A 158 -4.19 2.32 5.10
N LEU A 159 -3.68 3.50 5.43
CA LEU A 159 -4.22 4.80 5.04
C LEU A 159 -3.22 5.56 4.19
N VAL A 160 -3.71 6.04 3.05
CA VAL A 160 -2.96 6.87 2.11
C VAL A 160 -3.63 8.22 2.00
N VAL A 161 -2.84 9.30 2.09
CA VAL A 161 -3.28 10.67 1.83
C VAL A 161 -2.25 11.34 0.94
N ALA A 162 -2.70 11.93 -0.16
CA ALA A 162 -1.84 12.56 -1.16
C ALA A 162 -2.32 13.96 -1.53
N ILE A 163 -1.39 14.92 -1.55
CA ILE A 163 -1.65 16.33 -1.92
C ILE A 163 -0.76 16.72 -3.11
N PRO A 164 -1.33 17.20 -4.23
CA PRO A 164 -0.59 17.71 -5.37
C PRO A 164 0.33 18.87 -5.01
N ARG A 165 1.59 18.74 -5.44
CA ARG A 165 2.63 19.77 -5.34
C ARG A 165 3.68 19.58 -6.45
N PRO A 166 3.89 20.54 -7.37
CA PRO A 166 4.78 20.35 -8.52
C PRO A 166 6.24 20.00 -8.17
N GLN A 167 6.75 20.51 -7.06
CA GLN A 167 8.13 20.27 -6.60
C GLN A 167 8.30 18.93 -5.85
N GLY A 168 7.29 18.05 -5.91
CA GLY A 168 7.23 16.78 -5.18
C GLY A 168 6.01 16.74 -4.28
N HIS A 169 5.09 15.83 -4.59
CA HIS A 169 3.81 15.64 -3.90
C HIS A 169 4.01 15.25 -2.43
N LEU A 170 3.07 15.68 -1.58
CA LEU A 170 3.01 15.20 -0.22
C LEU A 170 2.23 13.90 -0.22
N VAL A 171 2.87 12.78 0.11
CA VAL A 171 2.22 11.45 0.09
C VAL A 171 2.54 10.72 1.38
N LEU A 172 1.51 10.57 2.21
CA LEU A 172 1.49 9.67 3.36
C LEU A 172 1.02 8.29 2.91
N ASP A 173 1.75 7.25 3.28
CA ASP A 173 1.41 5.84 3.07
C ASP A 173 1.83 5.08 4.33
N MET A 174 0.86 4.74 5.18
CA MET A 174 1.12 4.12 6.47
C MET A 174 0.18 2.97 6.78
N ALA A 175 0.75 1.89 7.32
CA ALA A 175 -0.03 0.89 8.03
C ALA A 175 -0.45 1.45 9.41
N LEU A 176 -1.53 0.92 9.96
CA LEU A 176 -1.98 1.21 11.32
C LEU A 176 -1.34 0.33 12.38
N SER A 177 -0.50 -0.62 11.97
CA SER A 177 0.52 -1.21 12.82
C SER A 177 1.77 -0.32 12.81
N GLN A 178 2.49 -0.27 13.94
CA GLN A 178 3.72 0.52 14.12
C GLN A 178 4.78 0.21 13.06
N PHE A 179 4.83 -1.06 12.64
CA PHE A 179 5.54 -1.50 11.45
C PHE A 179 4.64 -2.46 10.66
N SER A 180 4.65 -2.39 9.34
CA SER A 180 3.98 -3.40 8.51
C SER A 180 4.74 -4.73 8.57
N TYR A 181 4.07 -5.86 8.32
CA TYR A 181 4.73 -7.17 8.27
C TYR A 181 5.86 -7.23 7.24
N GLY A 182 5.70 -6.55 6.10
CA GLY A 182 6.76 -6.42 5.11
C GLY A 182 7.99 -5.68 5.67
N LYS A 183 7.78 -4.69 6.55
CA LYS A 183 8.89 -3.99 7.22
C LYS A 183 9.50 -4.83 8.33
N LEU A 184 8.71 -5.58 9.10
CA LEU A 184 9.22 -6.55 10.08
C LEU A 184 10.12 -7.59 9.41
N GLN A 185 9.69 -8.14 8.27
CA GLN A 185 10.50 -9.08 7.48
C GLN A 185 11.81 -8.45 6.98
N GLU A 186 11.79 -7.19 6.57
CA GLU A 186 13.02 -6.48 6.16
C GLU A 186 14.03 -6.36 7.31
N TYR A 187 13.58 -6.00 8.52
CA TYR A 187 14.44 -5.92 9.70
C TYR A 187 15.02 -7.30 10.07
N GLU A 188 14.18 -8.32 10.08
CA GLU A 188 14.59 -9.71 10.33
C GLU A 188 15.64 -10.20 9.32
N LEU A 189 15.41 -10.01 8.02
CA LEU A 189 16.37 -10.39 6.98
C LEU A 189 17.69 -9.63 7.08
N SER A 190 17.66 -8.41 7.63
CA SER A 190 18.87 -7.62 7.87
C SER A 190 19.56 -7.91 9.20
N GLY A 191 19.00 -8.79 10.04
CA GLY A 191 19.54 -9.09 11.37
C GLY A 191 19.52 -7.89 12.33
N ARG A 192 18.62 -6.93 12.13
CA ARG A 192 18.54 -5.69 12.92
C ARG A 192 17.28 -5.66 13.77
N GLU A 193 17.39 -5.06 14.95
CA GLU A 193 16.22 -4.72 15.78
C GLU A 193 15.43 -3.54 15.21
N LEU A 194 14.16 -3.45 15.61
CA LEU A 194 13.30 -2.31 15.33
C LEU A 194 13.74 -1.10 16.16
N PRO A 195 13.69 0.12 15.60
CA PRO A 195 14.14 1.33 16.30
C PRO A 195 13.21 1.73 17.46
N VAL A 196 11.99 1.19 17.50
CA VAL A 196 11.01 1.30 18.59
C VAL A 196 10.23 -0.01 18.69
N ALA A 197 9.51 -0.23 19.78
CA ALA A 197 8.71 -1.44 19.96
C ALA A 197 7.74 -1.64 18.77
N GLY A 198 7.76 -2.82 18.16
CA GLY A 198 6.91 -3.15 17.01
C GLY A 198 5.69 -3.98 17.36
N GLY A 199 5.64 -4.55 18.55
CA GLY A 199 4.62 -5.50 18.97
C GLY A 199 4.94 -6.11 20.31
N TYR A 200 4.40 -7.30 20.53
CA TYR A 200 4.51 -8.01 21.80
C TYR A 200 5.18 -9.38 21.63
N ASP A 201 5.97 -9.76 22.64
CA ASP A 201 6.51 -11.12 22.78
C ASP A 201 5.44 -12.11 23.31
N GLU A 202 5.87 -13.35 23.56
CA GLU A 202 5.00 -14.43 24.05
C GLU A 202 4.45 -14.14 25.45
N GLU A 203 5.26 -13.48 26.29
CA GLU A 203 4.88 -13.03 27.64
C GLU A 203 3.96 -11.79 27.62
N GLY A 204 3.80 -11.13 26.47
CA GLY A 204 2.98 -9.94 26.32
C GLY A 204 3.66 -8.63 26.69
N ARG A 205 4.98 -8.59 26.72
CA ARG A 205 5.79 -7.38 26.87
C ARG A 205 6.07 -6.76 25.51
N LEU A 206 6.24 -5.45 25.47
CA LEU A 206 6.65 -4.75 24.25
C LEU A 206 8.05 -5.20 23.83
N THR A 207 8.25 -5.44 22.54
CA THR A 207 9.53 -5.90 21.99
C THR A 207 9.94 -5.14 20.73
N THR A 208 11.25 -4.93 20.58
CA THR A 208 11.92 -4.42 19.36
C THR A 208 12.37 -5.55 18.44
N ASN A 209 12.21 -6.82 18.83
CA ASN A 209 12.63 -7.96 18.03
C ASN A 209 11.57 -8.28 16.95
N PRO A 210 11.87 -8.12 15.65
CA PRO A 210 10.91 -8.35 14.58
C PRO A 210 10.44 -9.81 14.48
N GLN A 211 11.28 -10.79 14.84
CA GLN A 211 10.93 -12.22 14.80
C GLN A 211 9.86 -12.54 15.86
N GLN A 212 10.02 -12.02 17.08
CA GLN A 212 9.05 -12.21 18.16
C GLN A 212 7.68 -11.63 17.77
N VAL A 213 7.64 -10.42 17.21
CA VAL A 213 6.38 -9.79 16.77
C VAL A 213 5.68 -10.62 15.69
N ARG A 214 6.45 -11.14 14.73
CA ARG A 214 5.90 -11.98 13.64
C ARG A 214 5.40 -13.33 14.14
N ALA A 215 6.12 -13.96 15.07
CA ALA A 215 5.75 -15.24 15.66
C ALA A 215 4.45 -15.14 16.45
N THR A 216 4.29 -14.09 17.26
CA THR A 216 3.09 -13.89 18.07
C THR A 216 1.92 -13.33 17.27
N GLN A 217 2.18 -12.73 16.11
CA GLN A 217 1.23 -11.94 15.32
C GLN A 217 0.64 -10.74 16.09
N ARG A 218 1.29 -10.31 17.17
CA ARG A 218 0.82 -9.22 18.04
C ARG A 218 1.51 -7.91 17.68
N SER A 219 1.26 -7.43 16.47
CA SER A 219 1.76 -6.12 16.03
C SER A 219 1.19 -4.99 16.88
N LEU A 220 2.01 -4.01 17.26
CA LEU A 220 1.59 -2.86 18.05
C LEU A 220 0.81 -1.88 17.15
N PRO A 221 -0.43 -1.47 17.49
CA PRO A 221 -1.09 -0.41 16.76
C PRO A 221 -0.36 0.94 16.92
N ILE A 222 -0.22 1.69 15.83
CA ILE A 222 0.45 3.00 15.87
C ILE A 222 -0.28 3.96 16.82
N GLY A 223 0.44 4.57 17.76
CA GLY A 223 -0.20 5.43 18.76
C GLY A 223 -1.23 4.72 19.64
N PHE A 224 -1.04 3.41 19.87
CA PHE A 224 -1.83 2.59 20.79
C PHE A 224 -3.33 2.57 20.44
N TRP A 225 -4.21 3.02 21.35
CA TRP A 225 -5.65 3.06 21.12
C TRP A 225 -6.05 3.93 19.93
N LYS A 226 -5.24 4.92 19.52
CA LYS A 226 -5.54 5.78 18.36
C LYS A 226 -5.47 5.00 17.05
N GLY A 227 -4.38 4.28 16.79
CA GLY A 227 -4.23 3.44 15.59
C GLY A 227 -5.19 2.27 15.59
N SER A 228 -5.45 1.67 16.76
CA SER A 228 -6.46 0.63 16.90
C SER A 228 -7.87 1.14 16.52
N GLY A 229 -8.27 2.29 17.07
CA GLY A 229 -9.58 2.89 16.78
C GLY A 229 -9.71 3.34 15.32
N LEU A 230 -8.66 3.94 14.76
CA LEU A 230 -8.64 4.30 13.34
C LEU A 230 -8.75 3.07 12.44
N SER A 231 -8.07 1.97 12.77
CA SER A 231 -8.13 0.75 11.96
C SER A 231 -9.52 0.13 11.93
N PHE A 232 -10.18 0.10 13.10
CA PHE A 232 -11.57 -0.31 13.21
C PHE A 232 -12.47 0.56 12.32
N MET A 233 -12.34 1.89 12.37
CA MET A 233 -13.15 2.80 11.57
C MET A 233 -12.91 2.62 10.06
N LEU A 234 -11.67 2.38 9.63
CA LEU A 234 -11.37 2.12 8.23
C LEU A 234 -11.99 0.81 7.74
N ASP A 235 -11.98 -0.26 8.54
CA ASP A 235 -12.65 -1.53 8.17
C ASP A 235 -14.16 -1.32 8.02
N VAL A 236 -14.79 -0.65 9.00
CA VAL A 236 -16.22 -0.31 8.94
C VAL A 236 -16.52 0.49 7.68
N LEU A 237 -15.72 1.51 7.37
CA LEU A 237 -15.88 2.33 6.16
C LEU A 237 -15.83 1.48 4.89
N VAL A 238 -14.74 0.74 4.68
CA VAL A 238 -14.53 0.03 3.40
C VAL A 238 -15.52 -1.12 3.21
N ALA A 239 -15.80 -1.90 4.25
CA ALA A 239 -16.68 -3.05 4.17
C ALA A 239 -18.14 -2.64 4.03
N SER A 240 -18.61 -1.69 4.85
CA SER A 240 -20.02 -1.26 4.79
C SER A 240 -20.34 -0.49 3.51
N LEU A 241 -19.43 0.38 3.06
CA LEU A 241 -19.67 1.20 1.86
C LEU A 241 -19.63 0.36 0.58
N SER A 242 -18.73 -0.62 0.47
CA SER A 242 -18.68 -1.50 -0.70
C SER A 242 -19.69 -2.66 -0.65
N ALA A 243 -20.37 -2.85 0.48
CA ALA A 243 -21.09 -4.09 0.81
C ALA A 243 -20.20 -5.34 0.61
N GLY A 244 -18.94 -5.21 0.99
CA GLY A 244 -17.89 -6.22 0.88
C GLY A 244 -17.64 -6.94 2.19
N GLN A 245 -16.55 -7.70 2.25
CA GLN A 245 -16.15 -8.42 3.45
C GLN A 245 -15.40 -7.50 4.41
N SER A 246 -15.73 -7.59 5.71
CA SER A 246 -14.94 -7.01 6.80
C SER A 246 -13.71 -7.86 7.13
N VAL A 247 -12.78 -7.32 7.93
CA VAL A 247 -11.63 -8.07 8.47
C VAL A 247 -12.08 -9.40 9.09
N GLY A 248 -13.17 -9.39 9.86
CA GLY A 248 -13.69 -10.58 10.52
C GLY A 248 -14.16 -11.66 9.54
N GLN A 249 -14.84 -11.26 8.45
CA GLN A 249 -15.31 -12.19 7.42
C GLN A 249 -14.15 -12.74 6.58
N ILE A 250 -13.19 -11.91 6.20
CA ILE A 250 -11.97 -12.32 5.49
C ILE A 250 -11.21 -13.34 6.34
N THR A 251 -11.07 -13.08 7.64
CA THR A 251 -10.38 -13.97 8.58
C THR A 251 -11.09 -15.31 8.74
N ALA A 252 -12.42 -15.31 8.82
CA ALA A 252 -13.20 -16.56 8.85
C ALA A 252 -13.05 -17.38 7.56
N GLY A 253 -12.80 -16.73 6.42
CA GLY A 253 -12.48 -17.38 5.14
C GLY A 253 -11.09 -18.02 5.06
N GLY A 254 -10.23 -17.81 6.05
CA GLY A 254 -8.92 -18.48 6.19
C GLY A 254 -7.84 -18.03 5.19
N SER A 255 -8.13 -17.08 4.31
CA SER A 255 -7.16 -16.52 3.36
C SER A 255 -7.44 -15.04 3.10
N GLU A 256 -6.38 -14.26 2.85
CA GLU A 256 -6.48 -12.83 2.58
C GLU A 256 -6.92 -12.57 1.12
N ILE A 257 -8.18 -12.87 0.83
CA ILE A 257 -8.85 -12.64 -0.46
C ILE A 257 -10.19 -11.94 -0.21
N GLY A 258 -10.78 -11.37 -1.26
CA GLY A 258 -12.11 -10.77 -1.15
C GLY A 258 -12.13 -9.43 -0.40
N LEU A 259 -11.01 -8.71 -0.43
CA LEU A 259 -10.81 -7.47 0.32
C LEU A 259 -11.73 -6.34 -0.15
N SER A 260 -11.96 -5.40 0.75
CA SER A 260 -12.74 -4.18 0.52
C SER A 260 -11.81 -2.95 0.49
N GLN A 261 -11.99 -2.09 -0.50
CA GLN A 261 -11.13 -0.94 -0.78
C GLN A 261 -11.96 0.32 -1.05
N PHE A 262 -11.33 1.47 -0.81
CA PHE A 262 -11.95 2.79 -0.96
C PHE A 262 -10.95 3.77 -1.55
N PHE A 263 -11.41 4.54 -2.54
CA PHE A 263 -10.63 5.54 -3.26
C PHE A 263 -11.45 6.83 -3.37
N LEU A 264 -10.92 7.92 -2.83
CA LEU A 264 -11.54 9.24 -2.88
C LEU A 264 -10.57 10.24 -3.50
N CYS A 265 -11.06 11.00 -4.47
CA CYS A 265 -10.34 12.08 -5.13
C CYS A 265 -11.11 13.39 -5.01
N ILE A 266 -10.40 14.48 -4.73
CA ILE A 266 -10.93 15.85 -4.77
C ILE A 266 -10.14 16.60 -5.84
N ASN A 267 -10.82 17.13 -6.85
CA ASN A 267 -10.20 17.95 -7.88
C ASN A 267 -9.86 19.32 -7.29
N ALA A 268 -8.57 19.64 -7.23
CA ALA A 268 -8.08 20.80 -6.49
C ALA A 268 -7.16 21.68 -7.38
N PRO A 269 -7.68 22.26 -8.49
CA PRO A 269 -6.87 23.00 -9.45
C PRO A 269 -6.27 24.31 -8.89
N HIS A 270 -6.81 24.80 -7.76
CA HIS A 270 -6.42 26.05 -7.13
C HIS A 270 -5.80 25.86 -5.74
N LEU A 271 -5.13 24.74 -5.49
CA LEU A 271 -4.38 24.55 -4.25
C LEU A 271 -3.37 25.68 -4.05
N ASN A 272 -3.41 26.32 -2.89
CA ASN A 272 -2.50 27.39 -2.54
C ASN A 272 -1.08 26.84 -2.32
N GLN A 273 -0.27 26.85 -3.39
CA GLN A 273 1.09 26.32 -3.37
C GLN A 273 2.03 27.12 -2.46
N LEU A 274 1.78 28.42 -2.28
CA LEU A 274 2.54 29.25 -1.34
C LEU A 274 2.33 28.77 0.09
N LEU A 275 1.07 28.54 0.49
CA LEU A 275 0.74 28.02 1.81
C LEU A 275 1.30 26.61 2.04
N ILE A 276 1.22 25.71 1.04
CA ILE A 276 1.82 24.36 1.15
C ILE A 276 3.33 24.46 1.39
N ASN A 277 4.02 25.32 0.64
CA ASN A 277 5.46 25.53 0.80
C ASN A 277 5.80 26.17 2.14
N GLU A 278 5.00 27.13 2.61
CA GLU A 278 5.14 27.75 3.93
C GLU A 278 5.02 26.69 5.05
N ILE A 279 4.00 25.82 5.00
CA ILE A 279 3.82 24.73 5.97
C ILE A 279 5.05 23.79 6.00
N ILE A 280 5.56 23.41 4.82
CA ILE A 280 6.75 22.56 4.72
C ILE A 280 7.98 23.28 5.28
N GLN A 281 8.20 24.53 4.90
CA GLN A 281 9.33 25.33 5.36
C GLN A 281 9.31 25.51 6.88
N TYR A 282 8.14 25.86 7.43
CA TYR A 282 7.96 25.98 8.87
C TYR A 282 8.23 24.65 9.58
N THR A 283 7.69 23.54 9.08
CA THR A 283 7.94 22.19 9.63
C THR A 283 9.44 21.85 9.63
N LYS A 284 10.14 22.14 8.52
CA LYS A 284 11.56 21.84 8.36
C LYS A 284 12.50 22.83 9.06
N SER A 285 11.98 23.96 9.54
CA SER A 285 12.73 24.95 10.32
C SER A 285 12.97 24.52 11.77
N SER A 286 12.26 23.48 12.24
CA SER A 286 12.51 22.91 13.56
C SER A 286 13.94 22.34 13.66
N GLN A 287 14.56 22.50 14.82
CA GLN A 287 15.88 21.97 15.07
C GLN A 287 15.83 20.42 15.02
N PRO A 288 16.67 19.77 14.21
CA PRO A 288 16.75 18.32 14.20
C PRO A 288 17.08 17.74 15.58
N ALA A 289 16.43 16.64 15.94
CA ALA A 289 16.65 15.98 17.24
C ALA A 289 18.04 15.33 17.36
N SER A 290 18.71 15.06 16.25
CA SER A 290 20.12 14.60 16.19
C SER A 290 20.94 15.56 15.35
N SER A 291 22.25 15.63 15.60
CA SER A 291 23.18 16.54 14.90
C SER A 291 23.27 16.29 13.38
N ASP A 292 23.00 15.07 12.93
CA ASP A 292 22.93 14.63 11.54
C ASP A 292 21.49 14.49 11.01
N GLY A 293 20.51 14.82 11.85
CA GLY A 293 19.10 14.62 11.59
C GLY A 293 18.59 15.52 10.47
N LYS A 294 17.68 14.99 9.65
CA LYS A 294 16.93 15.75 8.66
C LYS A 294 15.44 15.55 8.88
N ILE A 295 14.68 16.64 8.84
CA ILE A 295 13.22 16.62 8.89
C ILE A 295 12.71 16.48 7.47
N TYR A 296 11.76 15.56 7.28
CA TYR A 296 11.18 15.26 5.98
C TYR A 296 9.67 15.45 6.02
N TYR A 297 9.10 15.98 4.94
CA TYR A 297 7.66 15.88 4.73
C TYR A 297 7.28 14.51 4.13
N PRO A 298 6.02 14.03 4.30
CA PRO A 298 5.59 12.76 3.74
C PRO A 298 5.78 12.72 2.21
N GLY A 299 6.50 11.73 1.69
CA GLY A 299 6.80 11.59 0.26
C GLY A 299 8.17 12.13 -0.17
N GLU A 300 8.82 13.00 0.62
CA GLU A 300 10.13 13.57 0.27
C GLU A 300 11.21 12.50 0.09
N LYS A 301 11.30 11.55 1.03
CA LYS A 301 12.25 10.43 0.95
C LYS A 301 11.98 9.53 -0.25
N THR A 302 10.71 9.23 -0.51
CA THR A 302 10.28 8.41 -1.64
C THR A 302 10.72 9.02 -2.98
N LEU A 303 10.53 10.34 -3.13
CA LEU A 303 10.96 11.05 -4.34
C LEU A 303 12.48 11.05 -4.51
N ALA A 304 13.22 11.27 -3.42
CA ALA A 304 14.69 11.21 -3.46
C ALA A 304 15.19 9.80 -3.86
N ILE A 305 14.60 8.74 -3.29
CA ILE A 305 14.93 7.35 -3.63
C ILE A 305 14.57 7.04 -5.09
N ARG A 306 13.42 7.50 -5.57
CA ARG A 306 13.01 7.34 -6.97
C ARG A 306 14.08 7.91 -7.91
N ILE A 307 14.50 9.15 -7.69
CA ILE A 307 15.52 9.84 -8.50
C ILE A 307 16.86 9.08 -8.45
N GLU A 308 17.27 8.62 -7.28
CA GLU A 308 18.51 7.85 -7.12
C GLU A 308 18.45 6.52 -7.89
N ASN A 309 17.35 5.79 -7.77
CA ASN A 309 17.17 4.47 -8.37
C ASN A 309 16.98 4.55 -9.89
N GLU A 310 16.38 5.62 -10.42
CA GLU A 310 16.31 5.87 -11.86
C GLU A 310 17.69 6.12 -12.47
N ARG A 311 18.61 6.77 -11.73
CA ARG A 311 19.99 7.03 -12.20
C ARG A 311 20.90 5.83 -12.06
N ASN A 312 20.84 5.14 -10.92
CA ASN A 312 21.84 4.16 -10.52
C ASN A 312 21.36 2.70 -10.64
N GLY A 313 20.10 2.49 -11.01
CA GLY A 313 19.42 1.19 -10.92
C GLY A 313 18.86 0.92 -9.52
N ILE A 314 17.92 -0.02 -9.45
CA ILE A 314 17.15 -0.34 -8.24
C ILE A 314 17.94 -1.33 -7.39
N PRO A 315 18.21 -1.05 -6.10
CA PRO A 315 18.87 -2.00 -5.23
C PRO A 315 17.92 -3.17 -4.95
N VAL A 316 18.44 -4.39 -5.10
CA VAL A 316 17.70 -5.63 -4.88
C VAL A 316 18.47 -6.57 -3.96
N ASN A 317 17.72 -7.30 -3.13
CA ASN A 317 18.25 -8.46 -2.41
C ASN A 317 18.60 -9.54 -3.44
N ASN A 318 19.85 -10.04 -3.38
CA ASN A 318 20.36 -10.97 -4.39
C ASN A 318 19.60 -12.31 -4.37
N GLU A 319 19.30 -12.85 -3.20
CA GLU A 319 18.61 -14.14 -3.08
C GLU A 319 17.19 -14.07 -3.66
N ILE A 320 16.45 -13.02 -3.33
CA ILE A 320 15.09 -12.80 -3.86
C ILE A 320 15.15 -12.58 -5.38
N TRP A 321 16.14 -11.83 -5.87
CA TRP A 321 16.29 -11.61 -7.30
C TRP A 321 16.61 -12.91 -8.06
N GLN A 322 17.52 -13.73 -7.52
CA GLN A 322 17.83 -15.04 -8.09
C GLN A 322 16.63 -16.00 -8.04
N GLN A 323 15.80 -15.92 -7.00
CA GLN A 323 14.54 -16.66 -6.95
C GLN A 323 13.61 -16.24 -8.09
N VAL A 324 13.42 -14.94 -8.31
CA VAL A 324 12.57 -14.42 -9.39
C VAL A 324 13.10 -14.81 -10.77
N LEU A 325 14.40 -14.75 -11.00
CA LEU A 325 15.01 -15.17 -12.28
C LEU A 325 14.78 -16.64 -12.63
N LYS A 326 14.53 -17.50 -11.63
CA LYS A 326 14.31 -18.94 -11.80
C LYS A 326 12.84 -19.32 -12.03
N MET A 327 11.92 -18.36 -11.96
CA MET A 327 10.47 -18.58 -12.14
C MET A 327 10.06 -18.62 -13.61
#